data_AF-A0A9D8A4V1-F1
#
_entry.id   AF-A0A9D8A4V1-F1
#
_cell.length_a   1.000
_cell.length_b   1.000
_cell.length_c   1.000
_cell.angle_alpha   90.00
_cell.angle_beta   90.00
_cell.angle_gamma   90.00
#
_symmetry.space_group_name_H-M   'P 1'
#
loop_
_entity.id
_entity.type
_entity.pdbx_description
1 polymer ?
#
loop_
_entity_poly.entity_id
_entity_poly.type
_entity_poly.pdbx_seq_one_letter_code
_entity_poly.pdbx_strand_id
1 'polypeptide(L)'
;MKLLFSFLLVSIFWITALGNATSSDLLVDRPAHHTDEGFKNLYITDKKKSFFGFLKVRLFGDIEWADHETFAKQIPWQELNLSRVKNPSQQPQVSWLGHSTFLIQYQGINILTDPVFCERTSPFSFMGPKRYTRHVVDYKKL
;
A
#
# COMPACT_ATOMS: atom_id res chain seq x y z
N MET A 1 -0.10 12.57 45.58
CA MET A 1 -0.88 11.46 44.98
C MET A 1 -2.31 11.83 44.52
N LYS A 2 -2.97 12.86 45.10
CA LYS A 2 -4.32 13.29 44.67
C LYS A 2 -4.36 14.08 43.33
N LEU A 3 -3.26 14.71 42.92
CA LEU A 3 -3.21 15.54 41.70
C LEU A 3 -3.09 14.73 40.39
N LEU A 4 -2.36 13.60 40.40
CA LEU A 4 -2.20 12.74 39.22
C LEU A 4 -3.49 11.99 38.84
N PHE A 5 -4.36 11.69 39.81
CA PHE A 5 -5.63 11.01 39.56
C PHE A 5 -6.66 11.93 38.88
N SER A 6 -6.58 13.25 39.14
CA SER A 6 -7.47 14.24 38.52
C SER A 6 -7.14 14.49 37.05
N PHE A 7 -5.88 14.39 36.63
CA PHE A 7 -5.50 14.54 35.22
C PHE A 7 -5.89 13.32 34.37
N LEU A 8 -5.83 12.11 34.93
CA LEU A 8 -6.21 10.87 34.23
C LEU A 8 -7.72 10.80 33.96
N LEU A 9 -8.55 11.30 34.88
CA LEU A 9 -10.01 11.36 34.71
C LEU A 9 -10.46 12.42 33.70
N VAL A 10 -9.76 13.56 33.63
CA VAL A 10 -10.05 14.59 32.62
C VAL A 10 -9.62 14.13 31.23
N SER A 11 -8.53 13.35 31.08
CA SER A 11 -8.13 12.80 29.77
C SER A 11 -9.09 11.73 29.24
N ILE A 12 -9.71 10.94 30.11
CA ILE A 12 -10.69 9.90 29.70
C ILE A 12 -11.99 10.56 29.21
N PHE A 13 -12.39 11.70 29.78
CA PHE A 13 -13.61 12.41 29.40
C PHE A 13 -13.50 13.09 28.01
N TRP A 14 -12.31 13.54 27.61
CA TRP A 14 -12.06 14.08 26.26
C TRP A 14 -12.03 13.01 25.17
N ILE A 15 -11.66 11.77 25.50
CA ILE A 15 -11.68 10.64 24.55
C ILE A 15 -13.11 10.18 24.25
N THR A 16 -14.05 10.33 25.18
CA THR A 16 -15.46 9.96 24.97
C THR A 16 -16.30 11.04 24.27
N ALA A 17 -15.82 12.28 24.16
CA ALA A 17 -16.60 13.41 23.64
C ALA A 17 -16.41 13.69 22.13
N LEU A 18 -15.53 12.95 21.43
CA LEU A 18 -15.31 13.11 19.98
C LEU A 18 -16.03 12.06 19.10
N GLY A 19 -16.91 11.24 19.69
CA GLY A 19 -17.57 10.14 19.00
C GLY A 19 -19.08 10.26 19.05
N ASN A 20 -19.66 11.29 18.43
CA ASN A 20 -21.04 11.25 17.89
C ASN A 20 -21.30 12.50 17.05
N ALA A 21 -20.60 12.61 15.92
CA ALA A 21 -21.19 13.28 14.77
C ALA A 21 -22.09 12.25 14.09
N THR A 22 -23.34 12.15 14.54
CA THR A 22 -24.39 11.49 13.77
C THR A 22 -24.61 12.31 12.51
N SER A 23 -23.92 11.95 11.43
CA SER A 23 -24.22 12.44 10.10
C SER A 23 -25.64 11.97 9.77
N SER A 24 -26.59 12.90 9.80
CA SER A 24 -27.95 12.68 9.31
C SER A 24 -27.85 12.14 7.89
N ASP A 25 -28.39 10.94 7.67
CA ASP A 25 -28.47 10.27 6.39
C ASP A 25 -29.16 11.17 5.36
N LEU A 26 -28.37 11.85 4.54
CA LEU A 26 -28.81 12.28 3.22
C LEU A 26 -28.91 11.01 2.38
N LEU A 27 -30.14 10.66 1.98
CA LEU A 27 -30.48 9.55 1.08
C LEU A 27 -29.86 9.78 -0.31
N VAL A 28 -28.54 9.73 -0.39
CA VAL A 28 -27.81 9.48 -1.63
C VAL A 28 -27.83 7.97 -1.80
N ASP A 29 -28.42 7.50 -2.89
CA ASP A 29 -28.43 6.10 -3.27
C ASP A 29 -26.97 5.60 -3.29
N ARG A 30 -26.56 4.89 -2.23
CA ARG A 30 -25.16 4.53 -2.02
C ARG A 30 -24.81 3.50 -3.09
N PRO A 31 -23.65 3.61 -3.77
CA PRO A 31 -23.16 2.55 -4.64
C PRO A 31 -23.22 1.20 -3.94
N ALA A 32 -23.60 0.13 -4.64
CA ALA A 32 -23.89 -1.18 -4.04
C ALA A 32 -22.75 -1.77 -3.18
N HIS A 33 -21.51 -1.31 -3.35
CA HIS A 33 -20.34 -1.69 -2.55
C HIS A 33 -20.23 -0.94 -1.20
N HIS A 34 -21.16 -0.04 -0.87
CA HIS A 34 -21.25 0.62 0.43
C HIS A 34 -22.41 0.03 1.23
N THR A 35 -22.07 -0.82 2.20
CA THR A 35 -23.00 -1.37 3.18
C THR A 35 -23.12 -0.44 4.39
N ASP A 36 -24.09 -0.69 5.28
CA ASP A 36 -24.23 0.05 6.54
C ASP A 36 -23.01 -0.12 7.48
N GLU A 37 -22.24 -1.18 7.27
CA GLU A 37 -21.03 -1.51 8.05
C GLU A 37 -19.72 -1.08 7.34
N GLY A 38 -19.79 -0.51 6.13
CA GLY A 38 -18.64 0.01 5.41
C GLY A 38 -18.54 -0.45 3.96
N PHE A 39 -17.32 -0.54 3.43
CA PHE A 39 -17.09 -0.91 2.04
C PHE A 39 -16.97 -2.44 1.89
N LYS A 40 -17.65 -3.02 0.90
CA LYS A 40 -17.56 -4.44 0.55
C LYS A 40 -17.37 -4.63 -0.96
N ASN A 41 -16.37 -5.42 -1.33
CA ASN A 41 -16.18 -5.84 -2.72
C ASN A 41 -17.33 -6.76 -3.17
N LEU A 42 -18.08 -6.35 -4.19
CA LEU A 42 -19.27 -7.08 -4.68
C LEU A 42 -18.93 -8.41 -5.36
N TYR A 43 -17.77 -8.47 -6.01
CA TYR A 43 -17.41 -9.57 -6.92
C TYR A 43 -16.53 -10.65 -6.26
N ILE A 44 -16.17 -10.48 -4.98
CA ILE A 44 -15.28 -11.40 -4.27
C ILE A 44 -15.96 -11.85 -3.00
N THR A 45 -16.08 -13.16 -2.81
CA THR A 45 -16.52 -13.71 -1.53
C THR A 45 -15.40 -13.50 -0.50
N ASP A 46 -15.62 -12.60 0.45
CA ASP A 46 -14.66 -12.36 1.53
C ASP A 46 -14.52 -13.61 2.39
N LYS A 47 -13.44 -14.37 2.17
CA LYS A 47 -12.98 -15.33 3.17
C LYS A 47 -12.52 -14.53 4.38
N LYS A 48 -12.97 -14.89 5.58
CA LYS A 48 -12.48 -14.30 6.83
C LYS A 48 -10.96 -14.55 6.94
N LYS A 49 -10.17 -13.56 6.55
CA LYS A 49 -8.71 -13.55 6.72
C LYS A 49 -8.41 -12.82 8.01
N SER A 50 -7.61 -13.43 8.88
CA SER A 50 -7.19 -12.81 10.14
C SER A 50 -5.69 -12.58 10.10
N PHE A 51 -5.25 -11.44 10.65
CA PHE A 51 -3.84 -11.15 10.88
C PHE A 51 -3.15 -12.29 11.64
N PHE A 52 -3.78 -12.82 12.68
CA PHE A 52 -3.25 -13.95 13.46
C PHE A 52 -3.29 -15.26 12.68
N GLY A 53 -4.28 -15.43 11.79
CA GLY A 53 -4.31 -16.55 10.86
C GLY A 53 -3.11 -16.55 9.92
N PHE A 54 -2.80 -15.38 9.34
CA PHE A 54 -1.59 -15.19 8.55
C PHE A 54 -0.32 -15.49 9.36
N LEU A 55 -0.20 -14.95 10.57
CA LEU A 55 0.99 -15.16 11.40
C LEU A 55 1.18 -16.63 11.78
N LYS A 56 0.08 -17.35 12.09
CA LYS A 56 0.11 -18.80 12.35
C LYS A 56 0.65 -19.57 11.15
N VAL A 57 0.13 -19.30 9.95
CA VAL A 57 0.62 -19.94 8.71
C VAL A 57 2.08 -19.55 8.43
N ARG A 58 2.45 -18.31 8.70
CA ARG A 58 3.80 -17.80 8.45
C ARG A 58 4.86 -18.42 9.37
N LEU A 59 4.53 -18.67 10.63
CA LEU A 59 5.48 -19.18 11.64
C LEU A 59 5.43 -20.71 11.82
N PHE A 60 4.27 -21.33 11.61
CA PHE A 60 4.03 -22.74 11.93
C PHE A 60 3.40 -23.54 10.78
N GLY A 61 3.27 -22.96 9.59
CA GLY A 61 2.75 -23.67 8.43
C GLY A 61 3.85 -24.44 7.71
N ASP A 62 3.54 -25.63 7.22
CA ASP A 62 4.45 -26.49 6.44
C ASP A 62 4.53 -26.08 4.95
N ILE A 63 4.15 -24.84 4.63
CA ILE A 63 4.13 -24.34 3.25
C ILE A 63 5.54 -23.94 2.87
N GLU A 64 6.08 -24.57 1.82
CA GLU A 64 7.29 -24.08 1.17
C GLU A 64 7.00 -22.75 0.47
N TRP A 65 7.64 -21.69 0.96
CA TRP A 65 7.51 -20.37 0.37
C TRP A 65 8.41 -20.27 -0.86
N ALA A 66 7.92 -19.61 -1.91
CA ALA A 66 8.71 -19.37 -3.11
C ALA A 66 10.00 -18.60 -2.77
N ASP A 67 11.13 -19.07 -3.31
CA ASP A 67 12.41 -18.38 -3.20
C ASP A 67 12.48 -17.20 -4.16
N HIS A 68 11.84 -16.10 -3.75
CA HIS A 68 11.80 -14.88 -4.52
C HIS A 68 13.18 -14.25 -4.76
N GLU A 69 14.20 -14.54 -3.94
CA GLU A 69 15.54 -14.00 -4.14
C GLU A 69 16.22 -14.63 -5.36
N THR A 70 16.15 -15.96 -5.47
CA THR A 70 16.72 -16.67 -6.62
C THR A 70 16.01 -16.29 -7.92
N PHE A 71 14.67 -16.20 -7.91
CA PHE A 71 13.92 -15.76 -9.07
C PHE A 71 14.21 -14.30 -9.45
N ALA A 72 14.43 -13.41 -8.47
CA ALA A 72 14.74 -12.01 -8.75
C ALA A 72 16.05 -11.85 -9.55
N LYS A 73 17.05 -12.72 -9.34
CA LYS A 73 18.32 -12.71 -10.09
C LYS A 73 18.16 -13.15 -11.55
N GLN A 74 17.07 -13.84 -11.88
CA GLN A 74 16.79 -14.29 -13.25
C GLN A 74 16.16 -13.20 -14.12
N ILE A 75 15.63 -12.13 -13.50
CA ILE A 75 15.00 -11.03 -14.22
C ILE A 75 16.11 -10.13 -14.78
N PRO A 76 16.22 -9.97 -16.11
CA PRO A 76 17.25 -9.13 -16.70
C PRO A 76 17.03 -7.67 -16.30
N TRP A 77 18.11 -7.01 -15.91
CA TRP A 77 18.06 -5.61 -15.55
C TRP A 77 18.30 -4.73 -16.77
N GLN A 78 17.45 -3.72 -16.95
CA GLN A 78 17.56 -2.75 -18.04
C GLN A 78 17.58 -1.34 -17.47
N GLU A 79 18.50 -0.51 -17.97
CA GLU A 79 18.58 0.89 -17.58
C GLU A 79 17.43 1.68 -18.21
N LEU A 80 16.80 2.54 -17.41
CA LEU A 80 15.73 3.40 -17.86
C LEU A 80 16.29 4.53 -18.73
N ASN A 81 15.75 4.70 -19.93
CA ASN A 81 16.12 5.80 -20.81
C ASN A 81 15.50 7.13 -20.31
N LEU A 82 16.26 7.87 -19.50
CA LEU A 82 15.81 9.14 -18.89
C LEU A 82 15.44 10.21 -19.92
N SER A 83 16.03 10.20 -21.11
CA SER A 83 15.68 11.15 -22.17
C SER A 83 14.24 10.95 -22.64
N ARG A 84 13.76 9.69 -22.69
CA ARG A 84 12.36 9.37 -22.99
C ARG A 84 11.42 9.73 -21.84
N VAL A 85 11.88 9.58 -20.60
CA VAL A 85 11.10 9.99 -19.42
C VAL A 85 10.86 11.49 -19.42
N LYS A 86 11.89 12.30 -19.69
CA LYS A 86 11.81 13.76 -19.72
C LYS A 86 11.06 14.30 -20.94
N ASN A 87 10.99 13.52 -22.02
CA ASN A 87 10.31 13.87 -23.26
C ASN A 87 9.33 12.75 -23.65
N PRO A 88 8.22 12.59 -22.91
CA PRO A 88 7.23 11.56 -23.19
C PRO A 88 6.70 11.71 -24.61
N SER A 89 6.66 10.59 -25.34
CA SER A 89 6.13 10.59 -26.70
C SER A 89 4.59 10.63 -26.70
N GLN A 90 4.02 10.89 -27.87
CA GLN A 90 2.57 10.77 -28.07
C GLN A 90 2.08 9.32 -28.07
N GLN A 91 2.98 8.36 -28.36
CA GLN A 91 2.65 6.94 -28.39
C GLN A 91 2.69 6.34 -26.98
N PRO A 92 1.77 5.41 -26.65
CA PRO A 92 1.81 4.69 -25.38
C PRO A 92 3.14 3.95 -25.20
N GLN A 93 3.78 4.16 -24.06
CA GLN A 93 4.96 3.43 -23.62
C GLN A 93 4.81 3.04 -22.15
N VAL A 94 5.30 1.86 -21.79
CA VAL A 94 5.26 1.37 -20.41
C VAL A 94 6.64 0.88 -20.02
N SER A 95 7.15 1.40 -18.91
CA SER A 95 8.38 0.93 -18.27
C SER A 95 8.04 0.36 -16.90
N TRP A 96 8.43 -0.89 -16.66
CA TRP A 96 8.26 -1.53 -15.36
C TRP A 96 9.44 -1.15 -14.45
N LEU A 97 9.14 -0.49 -13.32
CA LEU A 97 10.15 -0.06 -12.34
C LEU A 97 10.27 -1.04 -11.15
N GLY A 98 9.52 -2.14 -11.19
CA GLY A 98 9.49 -3.20 -10.17
C GLY A 98 8.23 -3.15 -9.29
N HIS A 99 7.87 -4.30 -8.70
CA HIS A 99 6.61 -4.48 -7.96
C HIS A 99 5.39 -4.06 -8.81
N SER A 100 4.44 -3.31 -8.26
CA SER A 100 3.32 -2.67 -8.98
C SER A 100 3.64 -1.25 -9.48
N THR A 101 4.91 -0.83 -9.46
CA THR A 101 5.33 0.49 -9.96
C THR A 101 5.59 0.45 -11.46
N PHE A 102 4.73 1.12 -12.23
CA PHE A 102 4.85 1.31 -13.67
C PHE A 102 4.96 2.79 -13.98
N LEU A 103 5.90 3.14 -14.87
CA LEU A 103 5.93 4.43 -15.54
C LEU A 103 5.23 4.27 -16.89
N ILE A 104 4.05 4.87 -17.02
CA ILE A 104 3.24 4.88 -18.22
C ILE A 104 3.38 6.25 -18.86
N GLN A 105 3.75 6.29 -20.13
CA GLN A 105 3.87 7.52 -20.89
C GLN A 105 2.85 7.49 -22.03
N TYR A 106 2.01 8.50 -22.13
CA TYR A 106 0.98 8.57 -23.15
C TYR A 106 0.62 10.03 -23.42
N GLN A 107 0.39 10.41 -24.68
CA GLN A 107 -0.01 11.78 -25.05
C GLN A 107 0.88 12.88 -24.46
N GLY A 108 2.19 12.62 -24.30
CA GLY A 108 3.11 13.61 -23.73
C GLY A 108 3.02 13.78 -22.21
N ILE A 109 2.36 12.88 -21.48
CA ILE A 109 2.34 12.87 -20.02
C ILE A 109 2.98 11.61 -19.44
N ASN A 110 3.49 11.73 -18.21
CA ASN A 110 4.01 10.62 -17.40
C ASN A 110 3.01 10.31 -16.28
N ILE A 111 2.63 9.04 -16.15
CA ILE A 111 1.77 8.51 -15.10
C ILE A 111 2.58 7.47 -14.34
N LEU A 112 2.60 7.57 -13.02
CA LEU A 112 3.31 6.64 -12.15
C LEU A 112 2.30 5.89 -11.27
N THR A 113 2.31 4.57 -11.34
CA THR A 113 1.43 3.73 -10.50
C THR A 113 2.16 3.31 -9.23
N ASP A 114 1.44 3.22 -8.11
CA ASP A 114 1.91 2.71 -6.81
C ASP A 114 3.42 2.91 -6.53
N PRO A 115 3.89 4.15 -6.37
CA PRO A 115 5.32 4.45 -6.31
C PRO A 115 5.97 3.86 -5.05
N VAL A 116 6.79 2.82 -5.20
CA VAL A 116 7.54 2.20 -4.10
C VAL A 116 9.05 2.31 -4.37
N PHE A 117 9.66 3.40 -3.91
CA PHE A 117 11.11 3.66 -4.02
C PHE A 117 11.88 3.45 -2.71
N CYS A 118 11.25 2.86 -1.69
CA CYS A 118 11.93 2.47 -0.47
C CYS A 118 12.56 1.07 -0.59
N GLU A 119 13.58 0.84 0.24
CA GLU A 119 14.25 -0.46 0.34
C GLU A 119 13.36 -1.53 0.99
N ARG A 120 12.40 -1.11 1.83
CA ARG A 120 11.48 -2.00 2.54
C ARG A 120 10.04 -1.52 2.45
N THR A 121 9.12 -2.43 2.16
CA THR A 121 7.66 -2.19 2.19
C THR A 121 7.13 -2.43 3.59
N SER A 122 7.50 -1.53 4.51
CA SER A 122 7.18 -1.65 5.94
C SER A 122 7.06 -0.27 6.58
N PRO A 123 6.21 -0.11 7.60
CA PRO A 123 6.20 1.10 8.42
C PRO A 123 7.48 1.26 9.26
N PHE A 124 8.29 0.20 9.40
CA PHE A 124 9.55 0.23 10.15
C PHE A 124 10.75 0.11 9.21
N SER A 125 11.81 0.88 9.49
CA SER A 125 13.03 0.88 8.66
C SER A 125 13.87 -0.39 8.76
N PHE A 126 13.80 -1.11 9.88
CA PHE A 126 14.64 -2.27 10.17
C PHE A 126 13.92 -3.62 10.04
N MET A 127 12.59 -3.61 10.01
CA MET A 127 11.76 -4.82 10.02
C MET A 127 10.81 -4.84 8.83
N GLY A 128 10.47 -6.03 8.33
CA GLY A 128 9.52 -6.22 7.23
C GLY A 128 10.20 -6.55 5.90
N PRO A 129 9.42 -6.77 4.82
CA PRO A 129 9.93 -7.25 3.54
C PRO A 129 10.95 -6.29 2.94
N LYS A 130 12.14 -6.79 2.64
CA LYS A 130 13.17 -6.07 1.88
C LYS A 130 12.99 -6.37 0.40
N ARG A 131 13.22 -5.38 -0.45
CA ARG A 131 13.28 -5.56 -1.88
C ARG A 131 14.43 -6.52 -2.25
N TYR A 132 14.18 -7.40 -3.23
CA TYR A 132 15.19 -8.34 -3.76
C TYR A 132 16.03 -7.76 -4.90
N THR A 133 15.50 -6.78 -5.63
CA THR A 133 16.15 -6.11 -6.75
C THR A 133 16.61 -4.71 -6.36
N ARG A 134 17.61 -4.16 -7.04
CA ARG A 134 17.96 -2.73 -6.87
C ARG A 134 16.88 -1.82 -7.47
N HIS A 135 16.81 -0.58 -7.01
CA HIS A 135 15.99 0.44 -7.67
C HIS A 135 16.39 0.61 -9.14
N VAL A 136 15.40 0.67 -10.02
CA VAL A 136 15.63 0.94 -11.45
C VAL A 136 16.14 2.37 -11.65
N VAL A 137 15.58 3.32 -10.89
CA VAL A 137 15.89 4.75 -10.96
C VAL A 137 15.58 5.41 -9.62
N ASP A 138 16.31 6.48 -9.30
CA ASP A 138 15.95 7.39 -8.21
C ASP A 138 14.72 8.22 -8.63
N TYR A 139 13.71 8.31 -7.77
CA TYR A 139 12.50 9.08 -8.05
C TYR A 139 12.79 10.55 -8.37
N LYS A 140 13.90 11.12 -7.88
CA LYS A 140 14.32 12.50 -8.19
C LYS A 140 14.71 12.70 -9.66
N LYS A 141 14.89 11.63 -10.42
CA LYS A 141 15.27 11.65 -11.84
C LYS A 141 14.07 11.44 -12.79
N LEU A 142 12.91 11.06 -12.24
CA LEU A 142 11.65 10.92 -12.98
C LEU A 142 11.00 12.29 -13.17
#